data_AF-A0A936U6T8-F1
#
_entry.id   AF-A0A936U6T8-F1
#
_cell.length_a   1.000
_cell.length_b   1.000
_cell.length_c   1.000
_cell.angle_alpha   90.00
_cell.angle_beta   90.00
_cell.angle_gamma   90.00
#
_symmetry.space_group_name_H-M   'P 1'
#
loop_
_entity.id
_entity.type
_entity.pdbx_description
1 polymer ?
#
loop_
_entity_poly.entity_id
_entity_poly.type
_entity_poly.pdbx_seq_one_letter_code
_entity_poly.pdbx_strand_id
1 'polypeptide(L)'
;MRLNRLVAPLLQDTRRVWVWLGCLGLGSALVLAHGERVSRREAELVRCAANPSLCPGRKAFLALVEVVSVDAAGFSVLKQMNVLRIDGAAPELRPGETVSVIATVEPGGLGLLSVERHPWRGLKRALGMIGVGLTGLVMALGLRVRGGRLVERG
;
A
#
# COMPACT_ATOMS: atom_id res chain seq x y z
N MET A 1 -0.33 40.40 -18.95
CA MET A 1 0.92 39.60 -19.02
C MET A 1 0.56 38.13 -18.84
N ARG A 2 0.55 37.33 -19.92
CA ARG A 2 1.67 36.52 -20.44
C ARG A 2 1.89 35.14 -19.76
N LEU A 3 0.91 34.55 -19.06
CA LEU A 3 0.99 33.11 -18.72
C LEU A 3 0.80 32.22 -19.97
N ASN A 4 -0.20 32.53 -20.82
CA ASN A 4 -0.52 31.72 -22.01
C ASN A 4 0.60 31.61 -23.07
N ARG A 5 1.53 32.57 -23.15
CA ARG A 5 2.63 32.51 -24.14
C ARG A 5 3.78 31.58 -23.73
N LEU A 6 3.90 31.25 -22.44
CA LEU A 6 4.92 30.30 -21.95
C LEU A 6 4.41 28.85 -21.98
N VAL A 7 3.10 28.65 -21.85
CA VAL A 7 2.48 27.31 -21.83
C VAL A 7 2.17 26.79 -23.24
N ALA A 8 1.82 27.66 -24.18
CA ALA A 8 1.53 27.29 -25.58
C ALA A 8 2.62 26.44 -26.28
N PRO A 9 3.93 26.75 -26.18
CA PRO A 9 4.96 25.91 -26.79
C PRO A 9 5.16 24.58 -26.04
N LEU A 10 4.84 24.52 -24.74
CA LEU A 10 4.84 23.28 -23.97
C LEU A 10 3.70 22.35 -24.42
N LEU A 11 2.59 22.87 -24.93
CA LEU A 11 1.43 22.06 -25.36
C LEU A 11 1.52 21.51 -26.79
N GLN A 12 2.40 22.06 -27.63
CA GLN A 12 2.52 21.67 -29.04
C GLN A 12 3.53 20.52 -29.29
N ASP A 13 4.24 20.07 -28.26
CA ASP A 13 5.24 19.02 -28.41
C ASP A 13 4.61 17.62 -28.43
N THR A 14 4.40 17.07 -29.62
CA THR A 14 3.88 15.71 -29.86
C THR A 14 4.71 14.62 -29.18
N ARG A 15 5.98 14.90 -28.83
CA ARG A 15 6.84 13.98 -28.07
C ARG A 15 6.36 13.78 -26.64
N ARG A 16 5.62 14.73 -26.07
CA ARG A 16 5.09 14.63 -24.70
C ARG A 16 4.14 13.46 -24.54
N VAL A 17 3.28 13.18 -25.53
CA VAL A 17 2.35 12.05 -25.46
C VAL A 17 3.11 10.74 -25.33
N TRP A 18 4.21 10.57 -26.08
CA TRP A 18 5.07 9.39 -25.98
C TRP A 18 5.80 9.29 -24.65
N VAL A 19 6.26 10.41 -24.08
CA VAL A 19 6.85 10.45 -22.74
C VAL A 19 5.81 10.06 -21.68
N TRP A 20 4.59 10.61 -21.75
CA TRP A 20 3.50 10.25 -20.85
C TRP A 20 3.15 8.76 -20.94
N LEU A 21 3.00 8.22 -22.16
CA LEU A 21 2.75 6.80 -22.38
C LEU A 21 3.90 5.93 -21.86
N GLY A 22 5.15 6.35 -22.06
CA GLY A 22 6.33 5.67 -21.52
C GLY A 22 6.35 5.67 -20.00
N CYS A 23 6.06 6.81 -19.35
CA CYS A 23 5.95 6.91 -17.91
C CYS A 23 4.80 6.06 -17.36
N LEU A 24 3.64 6.04 -18.02
CA LEU A 24 2.50 5.21 -17.65
C LEU A 24 2.82 3.72 -17.80
N GLY A 25 3.44 3.32 -18.90
CA GLY A 25 3.86 1.93 -19.14
C GLY A 25 4.87 1.45 -18.11
N LEU A 26 5.92 2.24 -17.86
CA LEU A 26 6.92 1.93 -16.85
C LEU A 26 6.33 1.89 -15.45
N GLY A 27 5.50 2.88 -15.09
CA GLY A 27 4.80 2.92 -13.80
C GLY A 27 3.92 1.68 -13.60
N SER A 28 3.15 1.30 -14.62
CA SER A 28 2.31 0.09 -14.59
C SER A 28 3.15 -1.18 -14.41
N ALA A 29 4.25 -1.32 -15.16
CA ALA A 29 5.15 -2.46 -15.05
C ALA A 29 5.78 -2.57 -13.65
N LEU A 30 6.22 -1.44 -13.07
CA LEU A 30 6.77 -1.40 -11.71
C LEU A 30 5.72 -1.79 -10.66
N VAL A 31 4.48 -1.29 -10.80
CA VAL A 31 3.37 -1.65 -9.90
C VAL A 31 3.05 -3.13 -9.98
N LEU A 32 2.96 -3.71 -11.19
CA LEU A 32 2.71 -5.14 -11.38
C LEU A 32 3.84 -6.00 -10.79
N ALA A 33 5.09 -5.69 -11.11
CA ALA A 33 6.26 -6.41 -10.59
C ALA A 33 6.34 -6.33 -9.06
N HIS A 34 6.00 -5.19 -8.48
CA HIS A 34 5.92 -5.03 -7.03
C HIS A 34 4.77 -5.88 -6.44
N GLY A 35 3.59 -5.84 -7.06
CA GLY A 35 2.42 -6.62 -6.63
C GLY A 35 2.69 -8.13 -6.61
N GLU A 36 3.35 -8.66 -7.65
CA GLU A 36 3.73 -10.06 -7.73
C GLU A 36 4.70 -10.47 -6.60
N ARG A 37 5.71 -9.64 -6.33
CA ARG A 37 6.66 -9.87 -5.23
C ARG A 37 5.98 -9.87 -3.87
N VAL A 38 5.05 -8.95 -3.64
CA VAL A 38 4.29 -8.87 -2.38
C VAL A 38 3.38 -10.10 -2.24
N SER A 39 2.66 -10.46 -3.30
CA SER A 39 1.76 -11.63 -3.31
C SER A 39 2.50 -12.95 -3.02
N ARG A 40 3.68 -13.16 -3.61
CA ARG A 40 4.50 -14.36 -3.33
C ARG A 40 4.93 -14.45 -1.86
N ARG A 41 5.42 -13.33 -1.29
CA ARG A 41 5.84 -13.28 0.12
C ARG A 41 4.67 -13.53 1.06
N GLU A 42 3.50 -13.04 0.71
CA GLU A 42 2.28 -13.23 1.47
C GLU A 42 1.78 -14.68 1.41
N ALA A 43 1.74 -15.29 0.22
CA ALA A 43 1.37 -16.69 0.09
C ALA A 43 2.31 -17.60 0.90
N GLU A 44 3.60 -17.29 0.90
CA GLU A 44 4.59 -18.00 1.71
C GLU A 44 4.36 -17.80 3.22
N LEU A 45 4.10 -16.57 3.65
CA LEU A 45 3.77 -16.26 5.04
C LEU A 45 2.50 -17.00 5.50
N VAL A 46 1.43 -16.95 4.72
CA VAL A 46 0.17 -17.63 5.02
C VAL A 46 0.39 -19.15 5.09
N ARG A 47 1.17 -19.70 4.17
CA ARG A 47 1.55 -21.12 4.19
C ARG A 47 2.32 -21.50 5.45
N CYS A 48 3.32 -20.69 5.85
CA CYS A 48 4.10 -20.92 7.06
C CYS A 48 3.26 -20.75 8.33
N ALA A 49 2.35 -19.77 8.37
CA ALA A 49 1.45 -19.57 9.50
C ALA A 49 0.44 -20.73 9.64
N ALA A 50 -0.07 -21.26 8.52
CA ALA A 50 -0.96 -22.41 8.52
C ALA A 50 -0.25 -23.74 8.82
N ASN A 51 1.04 -23.85 8.47
CA ASN A 51 1.86 -25.05 8.69
C ASN A 51 3.23 -24.67 9.27
N PRO A 52 3.31 -24.37 10.59
CA PRO A 52 4.54 -23.87 11.21
C PRO A 52 5.72 -24.84 11.10
N SER A 53 5.45 -26.14 11.04
CA SER A 53 6.44 -27.20 10.84
C SER A 53 7.23 -27.10 9.53
N LEU A 54 6.68 -26.42 8.50
CA LEU A 54 7.37 -26.21 7.23
C LEU A 54 8.41 -25.07 7.27
N CYS A 55 8.32 -24.18 8.27
CA CYS A 55 9.12 -22.96 8.33
C CYS A 55 9.65 -22.64 9.74
N PRO A 56 10.22 -23.59 10.50
CA PRO A 56 10.58 -23.38 11.89
C PRO A 56 11.64 -22.27 12.05
N GLY A 57 11.44 -21.38 13.03
CA GLY A 57 12.38 -20.30 13.35
C GLY A 57 12.44 -19.16 12.34
N ARG A 58 11.62 -19.20 11.28
CA ARG A 58 11.58 -18.15 10.27
C ARG A 58 10.95 -16.88 10.84
N LYS A 59 11.54 -15.73 10.55
CA LYS A 59 10.98 -14.42 10.92
C LYS A 59 9.94 -13.98 9.88
N ALA A 60 8.76 -13.64 10.36
CA ALA A 60 7.68 -13.04 9.61
C ALA A 60 7.59 -11.55 9.94
N PHE A 61 7.67 -10.70 8.92
CA PHE A 61 7.46 -9.26 9.08
C PHE A 61 6.09 -8.86 8.55
N LEU A 62 5.19 -8.52 9.47
CA LEU A 62 3.83 -8.08 9.20
C LEU A 62 3.79 -6.55 9.24
N ALA A 63 4.17 -5.93 8.13
CA ALA A 63 4.15 -4.47 8.02
C ALA A 63 2.72 -3.91 8.00
N LEU A 64 2.45 -2.86 8.78
CA LEU A 64 1.24 -2.03 8.69
C LEU A 64 -0.08 -2.82 8.72
N VAL A 65 -0.18 -3.75 9.66
CA VAL A 65 -1.38 -4.55 9.93
C VAL A 65 -2.28 -3.84 10.94
N GLU A 66 -3.58 -4.16 10.88
CA GLU A 66 -4.56 -3.64 11.83
C GLU A 66 -4.82 -4.66 12.93
N VAL A 67 -4.79 -4.25 14.19
CA VAL A 67 -5.14 -5.11 15.32
C VAL A 67 -6.64 -5.35 15.31
N VAL A 68 -7.08 -6.60 15.25
CA VAL A 68 -8.50 -6.99 15.22
C VAL A 68 -9.00 -7.28 16.63
N SER A 69 -8.23 -8.05 17.40
CA SER A 69 -8.57 -8.44 18.76
C SER A 69 -7.31 -8.57 19.61
N VAL A 70 -7.44 -8.33 20.91
CA VAL A 70 -6.36 -8.48 21.89
C VAL A 70 -6.90 -9.34 23.03
N ASP A 71 -6.12 -10.32 23.45
CA ASP A 71 -6.42 -11.22 24.57
C ASP A 71 -5.20 -11.33 25.50
N ALA A 72 -5.33 -12.05 26.61
CA ALA A 72 -4.24 -12.19 27.58
C ALA A 72 -3.04 -12.99 27.08
N ALA A 73 -3.23 -13.85 26.07
CA ALA A 73 -2.20 -14.73 25.51
C ALA A 73 -1.55 -14.16 24.23
N GLY A 74 -2.08 -13.06 23.69
CA GLY A 74 -1.62 -12.41 22.47
C GLY A 74 -2.70 -11.62 21.76
N PHE A 75 -2.61 -11.51 20.44
CA PHE A 75 -3.51 -10.67 19.65
C PHE A 75 -3.62 -11.14 18.21
N SER A 76 -4.71 -10.75 17.55
CA SER A 76 -4.95 -11.05 16.14
C SER A 76 -4.78 -9.80 15.30
N VAL A 77 -4.17 -9.94 14.13
CA VAL A 77 -3.97 -8.85 13.19
C VAL A 77 -4.56 -9.19 11.83
N LEU A 78 -5.15 -8.18 11.18
CA LEU A 78 -5.62 -8.27 9.81
C LEU A 78 -4.49 -7.86 8.87
N LYS A 79 -4.02 -8.82 8.09
CA LYS A 79 -3.14 -8.58 6.94
C LYS A 79 -3.94 -8.82 5.67
N GLN A 80 -4.32 -7.73 5.01
CA GLN A 80 -5.19 -7.75 3.83
C GLN A 80 -6.53 -8.46 4.11
N MET A 81 -6.65 -9.72 3.69
CA MET A 81 -7.86 -10.55 3.83
C MET A 81 -7.71 -11.68 4.86
N ASN A 82 -6.53 -11.83 5.46
CA ASN A 82 -6.23 -12.91 6.40
C ASN A 82 -6.06 -12.39 7.81
N VAL A 83 -6.72 -13.05 8.77
CA VAL A 83 -6.52 -12.81 10.19
C VAL A 83 -5.42 -13.75 10.66
N LEU A 84 -4.35 -13.20 11.23
CA LEU A 84 -3.22 -13.95 11.77
C LEU A 84 -3.16 -13.76 13.28
N ARG A 85 -3.09 -14.86 14.02
CA ARG A 85 -2.91 -14.84 15.47
C ARG A 85 -1.41 -14.74 15.79
N ILE A 86 -1.05 -13.84 16.70
CA ILE A 86 0.32 -13.61 17.18
C ILE A 86 0.36 -13.86 18.69
N ASP A 87 1.09 -14.88 19.10
CA ASP A 87 1.22 -15.32 20.49
C ASP A 87 2.31 -14.55 21.24
N GLY A 88 2.10 -14.30 22.53
CA GLY A 88 3.04 -13.56 23.36
C GLY A 88 2.41 -12.32 23.97
N ALA A 89 3.04 -11.78 25.02
CA ALA A 89 2.50 -10.65 25.76
C ALA A 89 2.21 -9.48 24.82
N ALA A 90 0.93 -9.16 24.63
CA ALA A 90 0.54 -7.98 23.90
C ALA A 90 0.99 -6.76 24.71
N PRO A 91 1.86 -5.87 24.18
CA PRO A 91 1.97 -4.52 24.75
C PRO A 91 0.57 -3.89 24.72
N GLU A 92 0.31 -2.78 25.43
CA GLU A 92 -1.02 -2.11 25.53
C GLU A 92 -1.64 -1.70 24.17
N LEU A 93 -2.06 -2.67 23.38
CA LEU A 93 -2.59 -2.55 22.04
C LEU A 93 -4.10 -2.45 22.13
N ARG A 94 -4.68 -1.73 21.17
CA ARG A 94 -6.13 -1.60 21.07
C ARG A 94 -6.60 -2.10 19.70
N PRO A 95 -7.79 -2.73 19.62
CA PRO A 95 -8.42 -3.00 18.34
C PRO A 95 -8.51 -1.72 17.47
N GLY A 96 -8.24 -1.86 16.18
CA GLY A 96 -8.17 -0.78 15.20
C GLY A 96 -6.81 -0.08 15.08
N GLU A 97 -5.85 -0.36 15.97
CA GLU A 97 -4.51 0.20 15.86
C GLU A 97 -3.74 -0.36 14.65
N THR A 98 -3.02 0.51 13.94
CA THR A 98 -2.09 0.06 12.90
C THR A 98 -0.70 -0.12 13.47
N VAL A 99 -0.17 -1.34 13.35
CA VAL A 99 1.13 -1.74 13.87
C VAL A 99 1.97 -2.45 12.81
N SER A 100 3.28 -2.53 13.03
CA SER A 100 4.15 -3.47 12.34
C SER A 100 4.64 -4.50 13.35
N VAL A 101 4.49 -5.78 13.02
CA VAL A 101 4.86 -6.88 13.91
C VAL A 101 6.01 -7.67 13.28
N ILE A 102 7.03 -7.96 14.07
CA ILE A 102 7.98 -9.03 13.76
C ILE A 102 7.59 -10.22 14.62
N ALA A 103 7.29 -11.34 13.97
CA ALA A 103 6.97 -12.60 14.63
C ALA A 103 7.96 -13.68 14.17
N THR A 104 8.12 -14.72 14.98
CA THR A 104 8.89 -15.92 14.65
C THR A 104 7.93 -17.08 14.51
N VAL A 105 8.13 -17.93 13.51
CA VAL A 105 7.35 -19.16 13.35
C VAL A 105 7.83 -20.19 14.38
N GLU A 106 6.94 -20.54 15.30
CA GLU A 106 7.13 -21.51 16.38
C GLU A 106 6.23 -22.73 16.16
N PRO A 107 6.49 -23.89 16.79
CA PRO A 107 5.68 -25.10 16.59
C PRO A 107 4.18 -24.90 16.81
N GLY A 108 3.79 -23.98 17.69
CA GLY A 108 2.39 -23.66 18.01
C GLY A 108 1.77 -22.54 17.16
N GLY A 109 2.54 -21.78 16.37
CA GLY A 109 2.02 -20.61 15.66
C GLY A 109 3.07 -19.51 15.43
N LEU A 110 2.63 -18.25 15.45
CA LEU A 110 3.49 -17.08 15.27
C LEU A 110 3.78 -16.45 16.64
N GLY A 111 4.98 -16.65 17.18
CA GLY A 111 5.43 -16.04 18.42
C GLY A 111 5.90 -14.60 18.22
N LEU A 112 5.52 -13.70 19.12
CA LEU A 112 5.86 -12.28 19.05
C LEU A 112 7.35 -12.06 19.32
N LEU A 113 8.02 -11.32 18.42
CA LEU A 113 9.38 -10.81 18.65
C LEU A 113 9.38 -9.31 18.96
N SER A 114 8.66 -8.50 18.18
CA SER A 114 8.54 -7.06 18.42
C SER A 114 7.28 -6.47 17.80
N VAL A 115 6.78 -5.39 18.41
CA VAL A 115 5.67 -4.59 17.87
C VAL A 115 6.09 -3.13 17.77
N GLU A 116 5.86 -2.52 16.61
CA GLU A 116 6.03 -1.08 16.39
C GLU A 116 4.66 -0.44 16.09
N ARG A 117 4.35 0.68 16.73
CA ARG A 117 3.07 1.38 16.56
C ARG A 117 3.19 2.49 15.53
N HIS A 118 2.14 2.67 14.72
CA HIS A 118 2.11 3.72 13.68
C HIS A 118 0.85 4.60 13.77
N PRO A 119 0.74 5.47 14.79
CA PRO A 119 -0.49 6.24 15.05
C PRO A 119 -0.86 7.19 13.90
N TRP A 120 0.14 7.71 13.18
CA TRP A 120 -0.05 8.63 12.07
C TRP A 120 -0.40 7.95 10.74
N ARG A 121 -0.45 6.61 10.68
CA ARG A 121 -0.66 5.91 9.41
C ARG A 121 -2.05 6.17 8.85
N GLY A 122 -3.07 6.21 9.69
CA GLY A 122 -4.44 6.57 9.30
C GLY A 122 -4.48 7.94 8.63
N LEU A 123 -3.87 8.95 9.26
CA LEU A 123 -3.78 10.30 8.70
C LEU A 123 -3.02 10.34 7.37
N LYS A 124 -1.88 9.64 7.27
CA LYS A 124 -1.11 9.57 6.01
C LYS A 124 -1.91 8.94 4.87
N ARG A 125 -2.70 7.89 5.16
CA ARG A 125 -3.60 7.29 4.18
C ARG A 125 -4.69 8.28 3.75
N ALA A 126 -5.32 8.98 4.70
CA ALA A 126 -6.35 9.97 4.42
C ALA A 126 -5.82 11.12 3.54
N LEU A 127 -4.68 11.71 3.90
CA LEU A 127 -4.02 12.76 3.11
C LEU A 127 -3.64 12.28 1.71
N GLY A 128 -3.15 11.03 1.59
CA GLY A 128 -2.87 10.42 0.29
C GLY A 128 -4.12 10.32 -0.59
N MET A 129 -5.24 9.85 -0.05
CA MET A 129 -6.51 9.77 -0.77
C MET A 129 -7.04 11.14 -1.20
N ILE A 130 -6.91 12.15 -0.34
CA ILE A 130 -7.25 13.54 -0.67
C ILE A 130 -6.40 14.02 -1.85
N GLY A 131 -5.09 13.79 -1.82
CA GLY A 131 -4.17 14.17 -2.90
C GLY A 131 -4.52 13.50 -4.23
N VAL A 132 -4.85 12.21 -4.23
CA VAL A 132 -5.33 11.49 -5.41
C VAL A 132 -6.64 12.10 -5.94
N GLY A 133 -7.60 12.38 -5.06
CA GLY A 133 -8.87 13.01 -5.42
C GLY A 133 -8.69 14.39 -6.05
N LEU A 134 -7.84 15.23 -5.46
CA LEU A 134 -7.50 16.56 -6.01
C LEU A 134 -6.83 16.46 -7.37
N THR A 135 -5.90 15.51 -7.54
CA THR A 135 -5.22 15.28 -8.82
C THR A 135 -6.21 14.87 -9.90
N GLY A 136 -7.11 13.92 -9.59
CA GLY A 136 -8.19 13.51 -10.50
C GLY A 136 -9.12 14.66 -10.86
N LEU A 137 -9.49 15.49 -9.88
CA LEU A 137 -10.32 16.69 -10.11
C LEU A 137 -9.61 17.70 -11.03
N VAL A 138 -8.33 17.99 -10.81
CA VAL A 138 -7.54 18.89 -11.66
C VAL A 138 -7.47 18.36 -13.10
N MET A 139 -7.24 17.05 -13.28
CA MET A 139 -7.25 16.45 -14.62
C MET A 139 -8.63 16.56 -15.28
N ALA A 140 -9.72 16.30 -14.55
CA ALA A 140 -11.08 16.39 -15.08
C ALA A 140 -11.51 17.84 -15.40
N LEU A 141 -11.04 18.82 -14.62
CA LEU A 141 -11.31 20.23 -14.86
C LEU A 141 -10.43 20.82 -15.96
N GLY A 142 -9.16 20.40 -16.04
CA GLY A 142 -8.19 20.88 -17.02
C GLY A 142 -8.35 20.24 -18.39
N LEU A 143 -9.05 19.12 -18.53
CA LEU A 143 -9.18 18.39 -19.79
C LEU A 143 -10.65 18.24 -20.18
N ARG A 144 -10.97 18.38 -21.48
CA ARG A 144 -12.26 17.99 -22.07
C ARG A 144 -12.05 17.05 -23.24
N VAL A 145 -13.06 16.24 -23.53
CA VAL A 145 -13.11 15.47 -24.78
C VAL A 145 -13.80 16.31 -25.86
N ARG A 146 -13.12 16.60 -26.97
CA ARG A 146 -13.71 17.25 -28.16
C ARG A 146 -13.38 16.40 -29.39
N GLY A 147 -14.40 15.87 -30.07
CA GLY A 147 -14.22 15.06 -31.28
C GLY A 147 -13.37 13.80 -31.05
N GLY A 148 -13.51 13.13 -29.90
CA GLY A 148 -12.74 11.93 -29.56
C GLY A 148 -11.29 12.19 -29.12
N ARG A 149 -10.87 13.45 -29.00
CA ARG A 149 -9.54 13.82 -28.51
C ARG A 149 -9.65 14.50 -27.15
N LEU A 150 -8.72 14.20 -26.24
CA LEU A 150 -8.52 14.97 -25.02
C LEU A 150 -7.87 16.32 -25.40
N VAL A 151 -8.49 17.41 -24.99
CA VAL A 151 -8.05 18.80 -25.25
C VAL A 151 -8.09 19.57 -23.94
N GLU A 152 -7.10 20.40 -23.68
CA GLU A 152 -7.08 21.24 -22.47
C GLU A 152 -8.26 22.24 -22.47
N ARG A 153 -8.85 22.50 -21.30
CA ARG A 153 -9.84 23.56 -21.08
C ARG A 153 -9.09 24.88 -20.86
N GLY A 154 -8.58 25.48 -21.93
CA GLY A 154 -7.87 26.76 -21.88
C GLY A 154 -7.21 27.14 -23.18
#